data_AF-A0A268TP70-F1
#
_entry.id   AF-A0A268TP70-F1
#
_cell.length_a   1.000
_cell.length_b   1.000
_cell.length_c   1.000
_cell.angle_alpha   90.00
_cell.angle_beta   90.00
_cell.angle_gamma   90.00
#
_symmetry.space_group_name_H-M   'P 1'
#
loop_
_entity.id
_entity.type
_entity.pdbx_description
1 polymer ?
#
loop_
_entity_poly.entity_id
_entity_poly.type
_entity_poly.pdbx_seq_one_letter_code
_entity_poly.pdbx_strand_id
1 'polypeptide(L)'
;MKRVLKDYAGTLKEEIPKKFVELGILDKEKSLFLLAQPEKIDFIYKYHKKGGIKELTEWNSPPDRKSWGGGGPSASLNKYKEYLKAKTENSYKQIKSNQELDSSLPLNQILYGPPGTGKTYATIEKALEILGKNFQSRAEAKKIFDKCRKDGQIEFVTFHQSYGYEEFVEGIHPEINEEGNLNYEIRDGIFKEIAKRAMENYKGSLEENKASNQNLNLEELIEAFSDYIRERLDKEEDFFFKDKVKIKDIRRSDTETKSFITGGSVNNQRLTTDILKRDYEDFKAGKIKSPNDVKPTYESKRHRHGNAIYYFALYKKLQEFEKKDFQQPIKTQNESISLKPYILIIDEINRGNISKIFGELITLLEPTKRVGENDALYLSLPYSREKFGVPKNVYIIGTMNTADRSIALMDTALRRRFDFVEMMPDVEKLDKVIENIKLKEMLKTINARIEFLYDREHTIGHTFFIGVESLKDTKNLKNIFQHKIIPLLQEYFYEDYAKIDAVLGGNGMIEKIETKENLFRNLNKDLMIDIEKIIYKIKDFKDGIWDDPATYIKIYQELDFKDNEQE
;
A
#
# COMPACT_ATOMS: atom_id res chain seq x y z
N MET A 1 34.79 -6.67 -7.70
CA MET A 1 34.56 -6.00 -6.40
C MET A 1 34.78 -6.88 -5.17
N LYS A 2 34.23 -8.11 -5.06
CA LYS A 2 34.59 -9.04 -3.95
C LYS A 2 36.09 -9.31 -3.81
N ARG A 3 36.82 -9.32 -4.93
CA ARG A 3 38.29 -9.45 -4.97
C ARG A 3 39.03 -8.22 -4.42
N VAL A 4 38.44 -7.03 -4.49
CA VAL A 4 39.04 -5.75 -4.04
C VAL A 4 38.97 -5.61 -2.53
N LEU A 5 37.86 -6.01 -1.88
CA LEU A 5 37.75 -5.98 -0.42
C LEU A 5 38.68 -6.97 0.28
N LYS A 6 39.20 -7.98 -0.43
CA LYS A 6 40.13 -8.97 0.11
C LYS A 6 41.48 -8.33 0.49
N ASP A 7 41.92 -7.32 -0.26
CA ASP A 7 43.18 -6.61 -0.04
C ASP A 7 43.12 -5.59 1.11
N TYR A 8 41.90 -5.18 1.54
CA TYR A 8 41.67 -4.22 2.62
C TYR A 8 40.98 -4.84 3.85
N ALA A 9 40.79 -6.16 3.84
CA ALA A 9 39.98 -6.86 4.84
C ALA A 9 40.55 -6.75 6.26
N GLY A 10 41.87 -6.83 6.42
CA GLY A 10 42.53 -6.70 7.72
C GLY A 10 42.29 -5.32 8.34
N THR A 11 42.56 -4.26 7.58
CA THR A 11 42.38 -2.87 8.03
C THR A 11 40.93 -2.52 8.34
N LEU A 12 39.97 -2.98 7.52
CA LEU A 12 38.53 -2.73 7.75
C LEU A 12 37.95 -3.55 8.91
N LYS A 13 38.47 -4.74 9.17
CA LYS A 13 37.92 -5.66 10.17
C LYS A 13 38.51 -5.45 11.57
N GLU A 14 39.78 -5.06 11.65
CA GLU A 14 40.53 -5.09 12.91
C GLU A 14 41.18 -3.75 13.25
N GLU A 15 41.93 -3.12 12.33
CA GLU A 15 42.73 -1.93 12.65
C GLU A 15 41.88 -0.66 12.88
N ILE A 16 40.92 -0.37 11.98
CA ILE A 16 40.05 0.81 12.14
C ILE A 16 39.12 0.69 13.35
N PRO A 17 38.41 -0.43 13.59
CA PRO A 17 37.57 -0.57 14.76
C PRO A 17 38.34 -0.41 16.08
N LYS A 18 39.55 -0.99 16.18
CA LYS A 18 40.40 -0.84 17.38
C LYS A 18 40.79 0.62 17.63
N LYS A 19 41.27 1.32 16.59
CA LYS A 19 41.63 2.74 16.71
C LYS A 19 40.45 3.62 17.10
N PHE A 20 39.24 3.29 16.64
CA PHE A 20 38.04 4.05 16.97
C PHE A 20 37.56 3.79 18.41
N VAL A 21 37.77 2.59 18.95
CA VAL A 21 37.53 2.32 20.38
C VAL A 21 38.54 3.07 21.24
N GLU A 22 39.83 3.08 20.87
CA GLU A 22 40.86 3.84 21.58
C GLU A 22 40.55 5.35 21.65
N LEU A 23 39.95 5.90 20.60
CA LEU A 23 39.57 7.31 20.52
C LEU A 23 38.16 7.60 21.10
N GLY A 24 37.50 6.61 21.71
CA GLY A 24 36.16 6.76 22.29
C GLY A 24 35.03 6.97 21.26
N ILE A 25 35.28 6.70 19.98
CA ILE A 25 34.31 6.82 18.88
C ILE A 25 33.37 5.59 18.83
N LEU A 26 33.81 4.44 19.36
CA LEU A 26 33.02 3.21 19.48
C LEU A 26 33.11 2.63 20.88
N ASP A 27 31.97 2.23 21.46
CA ASP A 27 31.92 1.74 22.85
C ASP A 27 32.49 0.31 23.06
N LYS A 28 32.64 -0.51 22.01
CA LYS A 28 33.24 -1.87 22.04
C LYS A 28 33.82 -2.25 20.68
N GLU A 29 34.72 -3.25 20.60
CA GLU A 29 35.25 -3.86 19.36
C GLU A 29 34.12 -4.45 18.49
N LYS A 30 33.31 -3.60 17.86
CA LYS A 30 32.31 -3.96 16.88
C LYS A 30 32.92 -3.77 15.50
N SER A 31 32.93 -4.85 14.74
CA SER A 31 33.29 -4.86 13.33
C SER A 31 32.53 -3.77 12.55
N LEU A 32 33.23 -2.96 11.75
CA LEU A 32 32.65 -1.93 10.85
C LEU A 32 31.58 -2.49 9.89
N PHE A 33 31.60 -3.80 9.66
CA PHE A 33 30.60 -4.50 8.86
C PHE A 33 29.21 -4.54 9.51
N LEU A 34 29.11 -4.31 10.82
CA LEU A 34 27.83 -4.15 11.54
C LEU A 34 27.29 -2.70 11.48
N LEU A 35 28.11 -1.73 11.07
CA LEU A 35 27.75 -0.32 10.88
C LEU A 35 27.34 -0.01 9.43
N ALA A 36 26.72 -0.98 8.72
CA ALA A 36 26.45 -0.98 7.29
C ALA A 36 25.39 0.06 6.80
N GLN A 37 25.42 1.28 7.34
CA GLN A 37 24.72 2.46 6.84
C GLN A 37 25.74 3.33 6.07
N PRO A 38 25.58 3.50 4.74
CA PRO A 38 26.48 4.30 3.91
C PRO A 38 26.71 5.72 4.45
N GLU A 39 25.71 6.29 5.12
CA GLU A 39 25.71 7.65 5.67
C GLU A 39 26.63 7.76 6.90
N LYS A 40 26.63 6.75 7.78
CA LYS A 40 27.54 6.69 8.93
C LYS A 40 28.99 6.51 8.50
N ILE A 41 29.23 5.66 7.49
CA ILE A 41 30.56 5.47 6.90
C ILE A 41 31.02 6.72 6.14
N ASP A 42 30.12 7.45 5.46
CA ASP A 42 30.43 8.72 4.80
C ASP A 42 30.71 9.85 5.81
N PHE A 43 29.97 9.90 6.91
CA PHE A 43 30.23 10.81 8.02
C PHE A 43 31.63 10.55 8.60
N ILE A 44 31.94 9.31 8.96
CA ILE A 44 33.26 8.88 9.45
C ILE A 44 34.37 9.24 8.44
N TYR A 45 34.17 8.94 7.15
CA TYR A 45 35.16 9.24 6.10
C TYR A 45 35.37 10.75 5.90
N LYS A 46 34.30 11.56 5.97
CA LYS A 46 34.39 13.03 5.85
C LYS A 46 35.04 13.65 7.09
N TYR A 47 34.70 13.19 8.30
CA TYR A 47 35.34 13.60 9.55
C TYR A 47 36.85 13.27 9.55
N HIS A 48 37.21 12.11 8.98
CA HIS A 48 38.58 11.63 8.81
C HIS A 48 39.41 12.42 7.77
N LYS A 49 38.78 13.05 6.77
CA LYS A 49 39.48 13.80 5.70
C LYS A 49 39.59 15.32 5.98
N LYS A 50 38.78 15.87 6.89
CA LYS A 50 38.74 17.31 7.22
C LYS A 50 39.56 17.72 8.45
N GLY A 51 40.38 16.83 9.02
CA GLY A 51 41.30 17.19 10.11
C GLY A 51 40.66 17.34 11.49
N GLY A 52 39.46 16.81 11.71
CA GLY A 52 38.73 16.96 12.99
C GLY A 52 39.36 16.24 14.19
N ILE A 53 40.27 15.28 13.98
CA ILE A 53 41.06 14.62 15.02
C ILE A 53 42.51 14.51 14.52
N LYS A 54 43.44 15.15 15.23
CA LYS A 54 44.86 15.24 14.84
C LYS A 54 45.52 13.85 14.81
N GLU A 55 45.19 12.97 15.76
CA GLU A 55 45.73 11.60 15.82
C GLU A 55 45.34 10.74 14.61
N LEU A 56 44.14 10.92 14.04
CA LEU A 56 43.71 10.18 12.85
C LEU A 56 44.39 10.68 11.56
N THR A 57 44.73 11.96 11.52
CA THR A 57 45.42 12.57 10.37
C THR A 57 46.88 12.12 10.32
N GLU A 58 47.53 12.06 11.48
CA GLU A 58 48.88 11.49 11.65
C GLU A 58 48.90 9.97 11.35
N TRP A 59 47.86 9.25 11.77
CA TRP A 59 47.70 7.81 11.47
C TRP A 59 47.55 7.49 9.98
N ASN A 60 47.11 8.44 9.15
CA ASN A 60 47.03 8.27 7.69
C ASN A 60 48.38 8.44 6.97
N SER A 61 49.38 9.00 7.64
CA SER A 61 50.71 9.25 7.07
C SER A 61 51.83 8.63 7.92
N PRO A 62 51.82 7.31 8.19
CA PRO A 62 52.91 6.68 8.92
C PRO A 62 54.20 6.68 8.07
N PRO A 63 55.37 6.74 8.70
CA PRO A 63 56.67 6.83 8.01
C PRO A 63 56.99 5.62 7.12
N ASP A 64 56.32 4.48 7.30
CA ASP A 64 56.48 3.29 6.45
C ASP A 64 55.12 2.84 5.86
N ARG A 65 54.91 3.10 4.56
CA ARG A 65 53.67 2.73 3.84
C ARG A 65 53.56 1.23 3.57
N LYS A 66 54.61 0.42 3.79
CA LYS A 66 54.63 -1.00 3.42
C LYS A 66 53.83 -1.92 4.36
N SER A 67 53.44 -1.48 5.56
CA SER A 67 52.73 -2.33 6.54
C SER A 67 51.25 -2.58 6.22
N TRP A 68 50.63 -1.78 5.35
CA TRP A 68 49.16 -1.74 5.21
C TRP A 68 48.58 -2.66 4.12
N GLY A 69 49.40 -3.47 3.44
CA GLY A 69 48.97 -4.60 2.60
C GLY A 69 47.95 -4.32 1.47
N GLY A 70 47.61 -3.07 1.17
CA GLY A 70 46.53 -2.71 0.25
C GLY A 70 46.25 -1.21 0.15
N GLY A 71 46.62 -0.41 1.16
CA GLY A 71 46.49 1.06 1.17
C GLY A 71 46.09 1.53 2.57
N GLY A 72 46.50 2.74 2.97
CA GLY A 72 46.26 3.24 4.32
C GLY A 72 44.76 3.34 4.70
N PRO A 73 44.44 3.59 5.98
CA PRO A 73 43.07 3.56 6.51
C PRO A 73 42.03 4.37 5.73
N SER A 74 42.40 5.56 5.24
CA SER A 74 41.55 6.40 4.37
C SER A 74 41.18 5.74 3.04
N ALA A 75 42.12 5.03 2.40
CA ALA A 75 41.87 4.34 1.14
C ALA A 75 40.90 3.16 1.33
N SER A 76 41.08 2.42 2.42
CA SER A 76 40.21 1.31 2.84
C SER A 76 38.76 1.78 3.06
N LEU A 77 38.56 2.88 3.80
CA LEU A 77 37.24 3.47 4.05
C LEU A 77 36.58 3.97 2.76
N ASN A 78 37.32 4.63 1.88
CA ASN A 78 36.78 5.11 0.62
C ASN A 78 36.32 3.94 -0.28
N LYS A 79 37.11 2.86 -0.34
CA LYS A 79 36.74 1.64 -1.10
C LYS A 79 35.52 0.93 -0.51
N TYR A 80 35.39 0.89 0.81
CA TYR A 80 34.20 0.34 1.47
C TYR A 80 32.95 1.20 1.22
N LYS A 81 33.08 2.53 1.24
CA LYS A 81 32.02 3.47 0.86
C LYS A 81 31.56 3.29 -0.59
N GLU A 82 32.50 3.16 -1.53
CA GLU A 82 32.20 2.87 -2.94
C GLU A 82 31.45 1.54 -3.08
N TYR A 83 31.85 0.50 -2.34
CA TYR A 83 31.17 -0.78 -2.32
C TYR A 83 29.74 -0.68 -1.78
N LEU A 84 29.53 0.02 -0.67
CA LEU A 84 28.20 0.23 -0.10
C LEU A 84 27.30 0.97 -1.09
N LYS A 85 27.78 2.06 -1.70
CA LYS A 85 27.02 2.80 -2.74
C LYS A 85 26.65 1.91 -3.94
N ALA A 86 27.58 1.10 -4.44
CA ALA A 86 27.30 0.19 -5.54
C ALA A 86 26.31 -0.92 -5.16
N LYS A 87 26.27 -1.33 -3.89
CA LYS A 87 25.26 -2.27 -3.37
C LYS A 87 23.88 -1.61 -3.26
N THR A 88 23.80 -0.37 -2.78
CA THR A 88 22.53 0.39 -2.73
C THR A 88 22.02 0.68 -4.14
N GLU A 89 22.85 1.15 -5.06
CA GLU A 89 22.46 1.45 -6.45
C GLU A 89 22.01 0.20 -7.22
N ASN A 90 22.65 -0.96 -7.01
CA ASN A 90 22.17 -2.22 -7.59
C ASN A 90 20.87 -2.70 -6.94
N SER A 91 20.66 -2.45 -5.64
CA SER A 91 19.37 -2.68 -4.98
C SER A 91 18.28 -1.77 -5.58
N TYR A 92 18.57 -0.49 -5.81
CA TYR A 92 17.66 0.46 -6.47
C TYR A 92 17.40 0.11 -7.94
N LYS A 93 18.39 -0.41 -8.66
CA LYS A 93 18.22 -0.88 -10.05
C LYS A 93 17.44 -2.19 -10.14
N GLN A 94 17.60 -3.12 -9.19
CA GLN A 94 16.74 -4.32 -9.09
C GLN A 94 15.29 -3.95 -8.75
N ILE A 95 15.09 -2.95 -7.89
CA ILE A 95 13.74 -2.43 -7.56
C ILE A 95 13.09 -1.79 -8.80
N LYS A 96 13.87 -1.09 -9.66
CA LYS A 96 13.35 -0.54 -10.92
C LYS A 96 13.20 -1.56 -12.05
N SER A 97 14.03 -2.59 -12.13
CA SER A 97 13.89 -3.64 -13.15
C SER A 97 12.75 -4.61 -12.87
N ASN A 98 12.29 -4.68 -11.62
CA ASN A 98 11.11 -5.46 -11.23
C ASN A 98 9.78 -4.68 -11.35
N GLN A 99 9.78 -3.48 -11.95
CA GLN A 99 8.56 -2.72 -12.24
C GLN A 99 8.00 -2.93 -13.66
N GLU A 100 8.30 -4.06 -14.29
CA GLU A 100 7.52 -4.56 -15.42
C GLU A 100 6.80 -5.85 -15.02
N LEU A 101 5.48 -5.71 -14.84
CA LEU A 101 4.43 -6.72 -14.69
C LEU A 101 4.67 -7.87 -13.69
N ASP A 102 4.47 -7.59 -12.41
CA ASP A 102 3.69 -8.50 -11.56
C ASP A 102 2.59 -7.69 -10.83
N SER A 103 1.39 -7.73 -11.41
CA SER A 103 0.23 -6.98 -10.95
C SER A 103 -0.48 -7.72 -9.81
N SER A 104 -0.01 -7.56 -8.58
CA SER A 104 -0.92 -7.61 -7.42
C SER A 104 -0.51 -6.56 -6.39
N LEU A 105 -1.26 -5.46 -6.34
CA LEU A 105 -1.19 -4.56 -5.20
C LEU A 105 -1.52 -5.38 -3.93
N PRO A 106 -0.74 -5.25 -2.85
CA PRO A 106 -0.99 -6.02 -1.64
C PRO A 106 -2.41 -5.80 -1.13
N LEU A 107 -3.08 -6.89 -0.76
CA LEU A 107 -4.47 -6.87 -0.28
C LEU A 107 -4.62 -6.19 1.08
N ASN A 108 -3.59 -6.24 1.92
CA ASN A 108 -3.58 -5.57 3.22
C ASN A 108 -2.28 -4.79 3.38
N GLN A 109 -2.38 -3.52 3.72
CA GLN A 109 -1.24 -2.62 3.85
C GLN A 109 -1.37 -1.78 5.11
N ILE A 110 -0.25 -1.41 5.72
CA ILE A 110 -0.18 -0.44 6.81
C ILE A 110 0.84 0.63 6.46
N LEU A 111 0.36 1.87 6.33
CA LEU A 111 1.20 3.05 6.21
C LEU A 111 1.61 3.48 7.62
N TYR A 112 2.89 3.38 7.95
CA TYR A 112 3.36 3.69 9.30
C TYR A 112 4.49 4.70 9.31
N GLY A 113 4.60 5.46 10.40
CA GLY A 113 5.73 6.36 10.63
C GLY A 113 5.39 7.51 11.55
N PRO A 114 6.32 8.46 11.70
CA PRO A 114 6.17 9.62 12.57
C PRO A 114 4.97 10.51 12.20
N PRO A 115 4.50 11.39 13.10
CA PRO A 115 3.41 12.31 12.80
C PRO A 115 3.81 13.32 11.71
N GLY A 116 2.84 13.72 10.89
CA GLY A 116 3.04 14.73 9.84
C GLY A 116 3.80 14.26 8.59
N THR A 117 3.89 12.95 8.35
CA THR A 117 4.56 12.40 7.14
C THR A 117 3.62 12.20 5.95
N GLY A 118 2.34 12.61 6.08
CA GLY A 118 1.36 12.58 5.00
C GLY A 118 0.60 11.26 4.83
N LYS A 119 0.61 10.38 5.85
CA LYS A 119 -0.08 9.08 5.84
C LYS A 119 -1.53 9.17 5.37
N THR A 120 -2.33 10.08 5.94
CA THR A 120 -3.74 10.28 5.56
C THR A 120 -3.92 10.58 4.06
N TYR A 121 -3.01 11.36 3.49
CA TYR A 121 -3.05 11.70 2.07
C TYR A 121 -2.60 10.51 1.21
N ALA A 122 -1.52 9.82 1.60
CA ALA A 122 -1.06 8.61 0.93
C ALA A 122 -2.11 7.50 0.95
N THR A 123 -2.91 7.37 2.01
CA THR A 123 -4.04 6.43 2.08
C THR A 123 -5.07 6.70 0.98
N ILE A 124 -5.38 7.98 0.69
CA ILE A 124 -6.29 8.35 -0.40
C ILE A 124 -5.68 7.97 -1.74
N GLU A 125 -4.42 8.34 -2.00
CA GLU A 125 -3.73 8.01 -3.25
C GLU A 125 -3.68 6.50 -3.46
N LYS A 126 -3.38 5.73 -2.41
CA LYS A 126 -3.29 4.28 -2.46
C LYS A 126 -4.64 3.62 -2.73
N ALA A 127 -5.70 4.15 -2.11
CA ALA A 127 -7.05 3.67 -2.39
C ALA A 127 -7.44 3.91 -3.86
N LEU A 128 -7.12 5.09 -4.41
CA LEU A 128 -7.40 5.41 -5.81
C LEU A 128 -6.53 4.59 -6.78
N GLU A 129 -5.28 4.30 -6.43
CA GLU A 129 -4.39 3.40 -7.18
C GLU A 129 -5.01 2.00 -7.28
N ILE A 130 -5.48 1.44 -6.16
CA ILE A 130 -6.16 0.13 -6.12
C ILE A 130 -7.42 0.15 -7.00
N LEU A 131 -8.15 1.26 -7.01
CA LEU A 131 -9.35 1.44 -7.85
C LEU A 131 -9.04 1.72 -9.33
N GLY A 132 -7.76 1.84 -9.71
CA GLY A 132 -7.34 2.22 -11.06
C GLY A 132 -7.83 3.61 -11.48
N LYS A 133 -7.98 4.53 -10.52
CA LYS A 133 -8.46 5.90 -10.76
C LYS A 133 -7.28 6.85 -10.88
N ASN A 134 -7.19 7.51 -12.03
CA ASN A 134 -6.22 8.59 -12.25
C ASN A 134 -6.77 9.92 -11.75
N PHE A 135 -5.88 10.79 -11.28
CA PHE A 135 -6.18 12.14 -10.81
C PHE A 135 -4.97 13.04 -11.09
N GLN A 136 -5.20 14.35 -11.26
CA GLN A 136 -4.14 15.32 -11.54
C GLN A 136 -3.85 16.26 -10.36
N SER A 137 -4.75 16.33 -9.38
CA SER A 137 -4.58 17.20 -8.21
C SER A 137 -5.08 16.57 -6.91
N ARG A 138 -4.59 17.08 -5.78
CA ARG A 138 -5.02 16.65 -4.44
C ARG A 138 -6.52 16.84 -4.22
N ALA A 139 -7.06 17.96 -4.69
CA ALA A 139 -8.48 18.28 -4.56
C ALA A 139 -9.36 17.33 -5.39
N GLU A 140 -8.89 16.95 -6.57
CA GLU A 140 -9.57 15.96 -7.42
C GLU A 140 -9.53 14.57 -6.79
N ALA A 141 -8.37 14.12 -6.32
CA ALA A 141 -8.22 12.85 -5.60
C ALA A 141 -9.22 12.75 -4.44
N LYS A 142 -9.32 13.82 -3.63
CA LYS A 142 -10.28 13.87 -2.51
C LYS A 142 -11.74 13.76 -2.97
N LYS A 143 -12.12 14.44 -4.06
CA LYS A 143 -13.47 14.35 -4.63
C LYS A 143 -13.81 12.95 -5.13
N ILE A 144 -12.89 12.30 -5.85
CA ILE A 144 -13.07 10.93 -6.34
C ILE A 144 -13.21 9.97 -5.16
N PHE A 145 -12.34 10.12 -4.17
CA PHE A 145 -12.37 9.32 -2.94
C PHE A 145 -13.70 9.46 -2.19
N ASP A 146 -14.18 10.69 -1.98
CA ASP A 146 -15.45 10.93 -1.28
C ASP A 146 -16.65 10.39 -2.08
N LYS A 147 -16.58 10.39 -3.42
CA LYS A 147 -17.58 9.72 -4.27
C LYS A 147 -17.55 8.20 -4.06
N CYS A 148 -16.38 7.56 -4.12
CA CYS A 148 -16.25 6.12 -3.88
C CYS A 148 -16.70 5.70 -2.48
N ARG A 149 -16.55 6.57 -1.47
CA ARG A 149 -17.14 6.35 -0.14
C ARG A 149 -18.66 6.38 -0.16
N LYS A 150 -19.27 7.38 -0.80
CA LYS A 150 -20.73 7.47 -0.95
C LYS A 150 -21.30 6.29 -1.71
N ASP A 151 -20.55 5.78 -2.69
CA ASP A 151 -20.94 4.61 -3.48
C ASP A 151 -20.73 3.28 -2.70
N GLY A 152 -20.27 3.32 -1.44
CA GLY A 152 -20.05 2.14 -0.60
C GLY A 152 -18.85 1.28 -0.99
N GLN A 153 -18.00 1.78 -1.92
CA GLN A 153 -16.81 1.08 -2.40
C GLN A 153 -15.61 1.28 -1.46
N ILE A 154 -15.59 2.38 -0.71
CA ILE A 154 -14.59 2.66 0.33
C ILE A 154 -15.30 2.88 1.66
N GLU A 155 -14.87 2.15 2.69
CA GLU A 155 -15.22 2.44 4.08
C GLU A 155 -14.03 3.00 4.84
N PHE A 156 -14.30 3.86 5.82
CA PHE A 156 -13.27 4.48 6.65
C PHE A 156 -13.70 4.42 8.11
N VAL A 157 -12.83 3.83 8.94
CA VAL A 157 -13.00 3.74 10.39
C VAL A 157 -11.72 4.19 11.08
N THR A 158 -11.84 4.75 12.27
CA THR A 158 -10.70 5.06 13.14
C THR A 158 -10.78 4.19 14.38
N PHE A 159 -9.71 3.48 14.71
CA PHE A 159 -9.67 2.66 15.92
C PHE A 159 -9.37 3.50 17.17
N HIS A 160 -10.00 3.10 18.27
CA HIS A 160 -9.77 3.63 19.60
C HIS A 160 -9.78 2.50 20.63
N GLN A 161 -9.33 2.76 21.85
CA GLN A 161 -9.12 1.72 22.87
C GLN A 161 -10.38 0.92 23.23
N SER A 162 -11.55 1.53 23.14
CA SER A 162 -12.85 0.87 23.36
C SER A 162 -13.47 0.23 22.11
N TYR A 163 -12.88 0.40 20.92
CA TYR A 163 -13.41 -0.17 19.69
C TYR A 163 -13.28 -1.69 19.72
N GLY A 164 -14.36 -2.42 19.41
CA GLY A 164 -14.46 -3.85 19.63
C GLY A 164 -14.92 -4.64 18.41
N TYR A 165 -15.17 -5.92 18.65
CA TYR A 165 -15.69 -6.84 17.64
C TYR A 165 -17.12 -6.49 17.23
N GLU A 166 -17.93 -6.02 18.18
CA GLU A 166 -19.36 -5.78 17.99
C GLU A 166 -19.65 -4.64 17.00
N GLU A 167 -18.81 -3.60 17.00
CA GLU A 167 -18.89 -2.49 16.05
C GLU A 167 -18.23 -2.82 14.70
N PHE A 168 -17.24 -3.71 14.71
CA PHE A 168 -16.42 -3.97 13.53
C PHE A 168 -16.95 -5.11 12.66
N VAL A 169 -17.44 -6.20 13.27
CA VAL A 169 -17.85 -7.43 12.60
C VAL A 169 -19.35 -7.66 12.73
N GLU A 170 -19.84 -7.90 13.94
CA GLU A 170 -21.27 -7.99 14.24
C GLU A 170 -21.52 -7.93 15.74
N GLY A 171 -22.61 -7.29 16.14
CA GLY A 171 -22.95 -7.07 17.55
C GLY A 171 -24.44 -7.14 17.82
N ILE A 172 -24.79 -7.55 19.03
CA ILE A 172 -26.19 -7.57 19.49
C ILE A 172 -26.58 -6.17 19.94
N HIS A 173 -27.60 -5.61 19.31
CA HIS A 173 -28.14 -4.29 19.62
C HIS A 173 -29.55 -4.43 20.21
N PRO A 174 -29.81 -3.78 21.36
CA PRO A 174 -31.17 -3.69 21.87
C PRO A 174 -31.98 -2.70 21.03
N GLU A 175 -33.12 -3.13 20.54
CA GLU A 175 -34.14 -2.28 19.93
C GLU A 175 -35.42 -2.34 20.74
N ILE A 176 -36.11 -1.20 20.86
CA ILE A 176 -37.45 -1.16 21.45
C ILE A 176 -38.43 -1.18 20.28
N ASN A 177 -39.26 -2.23 20.21
CA ASN A 177 -40.29 -2.31 19.17
C ASN A 177 -41.38 -1.24 19.41
N GLU A 178 -42.28 -1.05 18.44
CA GLU A 178 -43.39 -0.07 18.53
C GLU A 178 -44.32 -0.30 19.74
N GLU A 179 -44.29 -1.49 20.33
CA GLU A 179 -45.07 -1.89 21.51
C GLU A 179 -44.34 -1.65 22.85
N GLY A 180 -43.11 -1.13 22.81
CA GLY A 180 -42.29 -0.88 24.01
C GLY A 180 -41.52 -2.09 24.54
N ASN A 181 -41.51 -3.22 23.83
CA ASN A 181 -40.78 -4.42 24.20
C ASN A 181 -39.32 -4.38 23.71
N LEU A 182 -38.40 -4.83 24.58
CA LEU A 182 -36.98 -4.96 24.26
C LEU A 182 -36.74 -6.19 23.38
N ASN A 183 -36.28 -5.97 22.14
CA ASN A 183 -35.82 -6.98 21.22
C ASN A 183 -34.30 -6.87 21.05
N TYR A 184 -33.62 -7.98 20.76
CA TYR A 184 -32.19 -8.01 20.50
C TYR A 184 -31.96 -8.39 19.05
N GLU A 185 -31.47 -7.45 18.25
CA GLU A 185 -31.14 -7.68 16.84
C GLU A 185 -29.62 -7.77 16.66
N ILE A 186 -29.18 -8.68 15.79
CA ILE A 186 -27.77 -8.75 15.40
C ILE A 186 -27.58 -7.78 14.24
N ARG A 187 -26.69 -6.80 14.42
CA ARG A 187 -26.32 -5.86 13.37
C ARG A 187 -24.92 -6.14 12.87
N ASP A 188 -24.74 -6.00 11.57
CA ASP A 188 -23.45 -6.14 10.92
C ASP A 188 -22.57 -4.92 11.21
N GLY A 189 -21.30 -5.17 11.49
CA GLY A 189 -20.28 -4.13 11.63
C GLY A 189 -19.64 -3.78 10.28
N ILE A 190 -18.86 -2.70 10.30
CA ILE A 190 -18.32 -2.08 9.07
C ILE A 190 -17.51 -3.05 8.19
N PHE A 191 -16.76 -3.97 8.78
CA PHE A 191 -15.98 -4.97 8.04
C PHE A 191 -16.85 -6.03 7.40
N LYS A 192 -17.91 -6.48 8.09
CA LYS A 192 -18.85 -7.47 7.56
C LYS A 192 -19.68 -6.87 6.41
N GLU A 193 -20.13 -5.62 6.56
CA GLU A 193 -20.89 -4.91 5.52
C GLU A 193 -20.08 -4.74 4.22
N ILE A 194 -18.86 -4.22 4.30
CA ILE A 194 -18.03 -4.04 3.10
C ILE A 194 -17.66 -5.38 2.46
N ALA A 195 -17.40 -6.42 3.26
CA ALA A 195 -17.13 -7.76 2.74
C ALA A 195 -18.36 -8.38 2.05
N LYS A 196 -19.58 -8.16 2.57
CA LYS A 196 -20.83 -8.57 1.92
C LYS A 196 -21.01 -7.90 0.56
N ARG A 197 -20.85 -6.56 0.47
CA ARG A 197 -20.93 -5.83 -0.81
C ARG A 197 -19.86 -6.30 -1.81
N ALA A 198 -18.65 -6.53 -1.34
CA ALA A 198 -17.57 -7.06 -2.17
C ALA A 198 -17.87 -8.49 -2.68
N MET A 199 -18.48 -9.33 -1.84
CA MET A 199 -18.87 -10.69 -2.18
C MET A 199 -19.97 -10.73 -3.24
N GLU A 200 -20.95 -9.82 -3.15
CA GLU A 200 -22.01 -9.68 -4.16
C GLU A 200 -21.42 -9.33 -5.53
N ASN A 201 -20.54 -8.33 -5.59
CA ASN A 201 -19.83 -7.99 -6.83
C ASN A 201 -18.96 -9.16 -7.33
N TYR A 202 -18.26 -9.87 -6.44
CA TYR A 202 -17.45 -11.02 -6.82
C TYR A 202 -18.31 -12.12 -7.46
N LYS A 203 -19.43 -12.50 -6.85
CA LYS A 203 -20.37 -13.49 -7.39
C LYS A 203 -20.95 -13.05 -8.73
N GLY A 204 -21.40 -11.80 -8.84
CA GLY A 204 -21.90 -11.23 -10.10
C GLY A 204 -20.88 -11.30 -11.23
N SER A 205 -19.61 -10.98 -10.93
CA SER A 205 -18.53 -11.09 -11.92
C SER A 205 -18.29 -12.53 -12.40
N LEU A 206 -18.58 -13.55 -11.57
CA LEU A 206 -18.41 -14.97 -11.97
C LEU A 206 -19.58 -15.47 -12.83
N GLU A 207 -20.81 -15.06 -12.52
CA GLU A 207 -22.02 -15.51 -13.22
C GLU A 207 -22.05 -14.98 -14.67
N GLU A 208 -21.66 -13.72 -14.87
CA GLU A 208 -21.58 -13.14 -16.20
C GLU A 208 -20.37 -13.68 -17.00
N ASN A 209 -19.23 -13.92 -16.36
CA ASN A 209 -18.10 -14.58 -17.02
C ASN A 209 -18.47 -15.98 -17.53
N LYS A 210 -19.40 -16.69 -16.87
CA LYS A 210 -19.91 -17.96 -17.39
C LYS A 210 -20.88 -17.76 -18.56
N ALA A 211 -21.85 -16.86 -18.43
CA ALA A 211 -22.86 -16.62 -19.47
C ALA A 211 -22.26 -16.02 -20.75
N SER A 212 -21.38 -15.01 -20.62
CA SER A 212 -20.73 -14.35 -21.76
C SER A 212 -19.73 -15.27 -22.47
N ASN A 213 -18.90 -16.04 -21.75
CA ASN A 213 -18.01 -17.01 -22.40
C ASN A 213 -18.77 -18.15 -23.09
N GLN A 214 -19.90 -18.60 -22.54
CA GLN A 214 -20.72 -19.64 -23.18
C GLN A 214 -21.39 -19.13 -24.46
N ASN A 215 -21.97 -17.92 -24.43
CA ASN A 215 -22.61 -17.32 -25.60
C ASN A 215 -21.61 -16.96 -26.70
N LEU A 216 -20.47 -16.33 -26.36
CA LEU A 216 -19.42 -15.99 -27.33
C LEU A 216 -18.86 -17.24 -28.02
N ASN A 217 -18.57 -18.30 -27.26
CA ASN A 217 -18.04 -19.56 -27.81
C ASN A 217 -19.02 -20.25 -28.77
N LEU A 218 -20.34 -20.17 -28.51
CA LEU A 218 -21.34 -20.78 -29.39
C LEU A 218 -21.55 -20.00 -30.69
N GLU A 219 -21.48 -18.67 -30.64
CA GLU A 219 -21.56 -17.84 -31.84
C GLU A 219 -20.35 -18.06 -32.75
N GLU A 220 -19.15 -18.04 -32.19
CA GLU A 220 -17.91 -18.35 -32.91
C GLU A 220 -17.93 -19.76 -33.51
N LEU A 221 -18.43 -20.75 -32.76
CA LEU A 221 -18.59 -22.12 -33.25
C LEU A 221 -19.56 -22.20 -34.44
N ILE A 222 -20.69 -21.49 -34.38
CA ILE A 222 -21.67 -21.46 -35.46
C ILE A 222 -21.07 -20.77 -36.69
N GLU A 223 -20.35 -19.65 -36.53
CA GLU A 223 -19.71 -18.97 -37.66
C GLU A 223 -18.62 -19.83 -38.30
N ALA A 224 -17.74 -20.45 -37.50
CA ALA A 224 -16.71 -21.36 -38.01
C ALA A 224 -17.33 -22.56 -38.73
N PHE A 225 -18.42 -23.11 -38.20
CA PHE A 225 -19.16 -24.19 -38.85
C PHE A 225 -19.82 -23.74 -40.16
N SER A 226 -20.35 -22.53 -40.20
CA SER A 226 -20.90 -21.93 -41.42
C SER A 226 -19.85 -21.73 -42.50
N ASP A 227 -18.67 -21.22 -42.12
CA ASP A 227 -17.56 -21.02 -43.05
C ASP A 227 -17.01 -22.37 -43.56
N TYR A 228 -16.91 -23.38 -42.69
CA TYR A 228 -16.56 -24.76 -43.06
C TYR A 228 -17.53 -25.40 -44.07
N ILE A 229 -18.83 -25.13 -43.95
CA ILE A 229 -19.81 -25.62 -44.92
C ILE A 229 -19.72 -24.82 -46.22
N ARG A 230 -19.58 -23.49 -46.15
CA ARG A 230 -19.53 -22.63 -47.34
C ARG A 230 -18.32 -22.96 -48.22
N GLU A 231 -17.15 -23.19 -47.62
CA GLU A 231 -15.95 -23.56 -48.39
C GLU A 231 -16.16 -24.83 -49.24
N ARG A 232 -17.00 -25.77 -48.79
CA ARG A 232 -17.40 -26.94 -49.59
C ARG A 232 -18.37 -26.58 -50.71
N LEU A 233 -19.38 -25.77 -50.40
CA LEU A 233 -20.36 -25.33 -51.39
C LEU A 233 -19.69 -24.54 -52.52
N ASP A 234 -18.70 -23.71 -52.20
CA ASP A 234 -17.91 -22.95 -53.19
C ASP A 234 -17.06 -23.86 -54.10
N LYS A 235 -16.73 -25.07 -53.63
CA LYS A 235 -16.06 -26.13 -54.40
C LYS A 235 -17.04 -27.07 -55.12
N GLU A 236 -18.33 -26.71 -55.16
CA GLU A 236 -19.43 -27.54 -55.69
C GLU A 236 -19.59 -28.90 -54.98
N GLU A 237 -19.12 -29.02 -53.72
CA GLU A 237 -19.26 -30.23 -52.91
C GLU A 237 -20.54 -30.18 -52.05
N ASP A 238 -21.33 -31.25 -52.10
CA ASP A 238 -22.57 -31.36 -51.32
C ASP A 238 -22.31 -31.65 -49.84
N PHE A 239 -22.87 -30.82 -48.95
CA PHE A 239 -22.85 -31.08 -47.51
C PHE A 239 -24.13 -31.78 -47.03
N PHE A 240 -24.14 -33.11 -47.02
CA PHE A 240 -25.24 -33.91 -46.46
C PHE A 240 -25.16 -34.00 -44.94
N PHE A 241 -26.24 -33.56 -44.26
CA PHE A 241 -26.33 -33.61 -42.80
C PHE A 241 -27.38 -34.61 -42.30
N LYS A 242 -28.25 -35.12 -43.18
CA LYS A 242 -29.20 -36.18 -42.88
C LYS A 242 -29.66 -36.90 -44.16
N ASP A 243 -29.39 -38.20 -44.28
CA ASP A 243 -29.89 -39.03 -45.40
C ASP A 243 -29.65 -38.33 -46.77
N LYS A 244 -30.70 -38.05 -47.55
CA LYS A 244 -30.63 -37.31 -48.84
C LYS A 244 -30.87 -35.78 -48.70
N VAL A 245 -30.74 -35.24 -47.49
CA VAL A 245 -30.92 -33.81 -47.17
C VAL A 245 -29.55 -33.16 -46.99
N LYS A 246 -29.31 -32.10 -47.76
CA LYS A 246 -28.08 -31.31 -47.77
C LYS A 246 -28.32 -29.86 -47.37
N ILE A 247 -27.26 -29.14 -47.03
CA ILE A 247 -27.28 -27.68 -47.00
C ILE A 247 -27.11 -27.16 -48.42
N LYS A 248 -28.05 -26.33 -48.87
CA LYS A 248 -28.05 -25.70 -50.19
C LYS A 248 -27.43 -24.32 -50.16
N ASP A 249 -27.68 -23.57 -49.08
CA ASP A 249 -27.27 -22.17 -48.96
C ASP A 249 -27.20 -21.75 -47.48
N ILE A 250 -26.43 -20.72 -47.17
CA ILE A 250 -26.26 -20.13 -45.84
C ILE A 250 -26.51 -18.63 -45.91
N ARG A 251 -27.61 -18.18 -45.31
CA ARG A 251 -27.95 -16.76 -45.23
C ARG A 251 -27.18 -16.09 -44.10
N ARG A 252 -26.48 -15.00 -44.44
CA ARG A 252 -25.74 -14.12 -43.53
C ARG A 252 -26.30 -12.69 -43.58
N SER A 253 -26.08 -11.92 -42.51
CA SER A 253 -25.97 -10.46 -42.55
C SER A 253 -24.48 -10.07 -42.59
N ASP A 254 -24.17 -8.77 -42.65
CA ASP A 254 -22.80 -8.24 -42.84
C ASP A 254 -21.76 -8.82 -41.86
N THR A 255 -22.19 -9.31 -40.70
CA THR A 255 -21.31 -9.81 -39.63
C THR A 255 -21.67 -11.19 -39.05
N GLU A 256 -22.79 -11.82 -39.43
CA GLU A 256 -23.25 -13.05 -38.74
C GLU A 256 -24.14 -13.95 -39.62
N THR A 257 -24.10 -15.24 -39.34
CA THR A 257 -24.94 -16.30 -39.91
C THR A 257 -26.33 -16.26 -39.30
N LYS A 258 -27.33 -16.11 -40.16
CA LYS A 258 -28.76 -16.05 -39.78
C LYS A 258 -29.48 -17.36 -39.94
N SER A 259 -29.19 -18.14 -40.99
CA SER A 259 -29.83 -19.43 -41.19
C SER A 259 -29.18 -20.32 -42.23
N PHE A 260 -29.31 -21.63 -42.04
CA PHE A 260 -28.99 -22.65 -43.02
C PHE A 260 -30.24 -23.03 -43.83
N ILE A 261 -30.11 -23.13 -45.15
CA ILE A 261 -31.18 -23.49 -46.07
C ILE A 261 -30.98 -24.92 -46.57
N THR A 262 -32.01 -25.75 -46.44
CA THR A 262 -31.98 -27.16 -46.86
C THR A 262 -32.16 -27.33 -48.38
N GLY A 263 -31.58 -28.40 -48.92
CA GLY A 263 -31.75 -28.89 -50.29
C GLY A 263 -31.73 -30.42 -50.35
N GLY A 264 -31.88 -30.97 -51.56
CA GLY A 264 -31.98 -32.42 -51.78
C GLY A 264 -33.42 -32.90 -51.63
N SER A 265 -33.66 -33.99 -50.87
CA SER A 265 -35.01 -34.55 -50.67
C SER A 265 -35.97 -33.63 -49.89
N VAL A 266 -35.42 -32.60 -49.23
CA VAL A 266 -36.19 -31.55 -48.53
C VAL A 266 -35.57 -30.22 -48.94
N ASN A 267 -36.35 -29.37 -49.59
CA ASN A 267 -35.83 -28.15 -50.22
C ASN A 267 -36.43 -26.91 -49.57
N ASN A 268 -35.63 -25.85 -49.47
CA ASN A 268 -36.03 -24.51 -49.02
C ASN A 268 -36.57 -24.40 -47.58
N GLN A 269 -36.36 -25.39 -46.70
CA GLN A 269 -36.60 -25.20 -45.26
C GLN A 269 -35.50 -24.33 -44.65
N ARG A 270 -35.90 -23.35 -43.83
CA ARG A 270 -35.00 -22.44 -43.11
C ARG A 270 -34.73 -22.95 -41.69
N LEU A 271 -33.46 -23.12 -41.35
CA LEU A 271 -32.97 -23.45 -40.02
C LEU A 271 -32.25 -22.22 -39.44
N THR A 272 -32.90 -21.48 -38.55
CA THR A 272 -32.37 -20.24 -37.97
C THR A 272 -31.33 -20.53 -36.90
N THR A 273 -30.33 -19.67 -36.81
CA THR A 273 -29.28 -19.76 -35.79
C THR A 273 -29.82 -19.49 -34.39
N ASP A 274 -30.92 -18.75 -34.23
CA ASP A 274 -31.56 -18.54 -32.92
C ASP A 274 -31.99 -19.85 -32.24
N ILE A 275 -32.55 -20.79 -33.00
CA ILE A 275 -32.95 -22.10 -32.48
C ILE A 275 -31.70 -22.95 -32.19
N LEU A 276 -30.66 -22.82 -33.01
CA LEU A 276 -29.38 -23.47 -32.74
C LEU A 276 -28.77 -22.98 -31.43
N LYS A 277 -28.67 -21.66 -31.25
CA LYS A 277 -28.13 -21.01 -30.04
C LYS A 277 -28.92 -21.41 -28.79
N ARG A 278 -30.25 -21.47 -28.89
CA ARG A 278 -31.15 -21.84 -27.79
C ARG A 278 -30.96 -23.29 -27.31
N ASP A 279 -30.86 -24.23 -28.23
CA ASP A 279 -31.01 -25.66 -27.92
C ASP A 279 -29.70 -26.44 -27.86
N TYR A 280 -28.62 -25.93 -28.47
CA TYR A 280 -27.41 -26.72 -28.68
C TYR A 280 -26.69 -27.14 -27.39
N GLU A 281 -26.63 -26.26 -26.39
CA GLU A 281 -26.05 -26.61 -25.09
C GLU A 281 -26.89 -27.65 -24.33
N ASP A 282 -28.22 -27.57 -24.42
CA ASP A 282 -29.11 -28.58 -23.86
C ASP A 282 -29.01 -29.92 -24.59
N PHE A 283 -28.71 -29.91 -25.89
CA PHE A 283 -28.34 -31.11 -26.65
C PHE A 283 -27.00 -31.69 -26.18
N LYS A 284 -25.95 -30.88 -25.99
CA LYS A 284 -24.65 -31.31 -25.45
C LYS A 284 -24.75 -31.90 -24.04
N ALA A 285 -25.58 -31.29 -23.19
CA ALA A 285 -25.86 -31.77 -21.83
C ALA A 285 -26.76 -33.02 -21.79
N GLY A 286 -27.22 -33.52 -22.94
CA GLY A 286 -28.06 -34.71 -23.04
C GLY A 286 -29.50 -34.51 -22.60
N LYS A 287 -29.97 -33.26 -22.47
CA LYS A 287 -31.38 -32.94 -22.19
C LYS A 287 -32.25 -33.08 -23.45
N ILE A 288 -31.73 -32.75 -24.63
CA ILE A 288 -32.35 -33.01 -25.92
C ILE A 288 -31.79 -34.32 -26.47
N LYS A 289 -32.55 -35.42 -26.36
CA LYS A 289 -32.10 -36.78 -26.73
C LYS A 289 -32.65 -37.24 -28.07
N SER A 290 -33.76 -36.65 -28.47
CA SER A 290 -34.46 -36.99 -29.69
C SER A 290 -34.93 -35.74 -30.41
N PRO A 291 -35.24 -35.85 -31.70
CA PRO A 291 -35.85 -34.75 -32.41
C PRO A 291 -37.17 -34.25 -31.77
N ASN A 292 -37.87 -35.06 -30.96
CA ASN A 292 -39.12 -34.63 -30.31
C ASN A 292 -38.91 -33.62 -29.18
N ASP A 293 -37.68 -33.48 -28.68
CA ASP A 293 -37.36 -32.57 -27.57
C ASP A 293 -37.13 -31.12 -28.04
N VAL A 294 -37.05 -30.91 -29.36
CA VAL A 294 -36.88 -29.58 -29.98
C VAL A 294 -38.24 -28.88 -30.06
N LYS A 295 -38.46 -27.87 -29.21
CA LYS A 295 -39.75 -27.17 -29.06
C LYS A 295 -39.91 -25.97 -30.02
N PRO A 296 -41.15 -25.58 -30.38
CA PRO A 296 -41.42 -24.34 -31.11
C PRO A 296 -40.87 -23.10 -30.38
N THR A 297 -40.66 -22.00 -31.11
CA THR A 297 -40.18 -20.71 -30.56
C THR A 297 -41.31 -19.78 -30.12
N TYR A 298 -42.55 -20.23 -30.25
CA TYR A 298 -43.78 -19.49 -29.91
C TYR A 298 -44.78 -20.45 -29.25
N GLU A 299 -45.78 -19.91 -28.54
CA GLU A 299 -46.84 -20.72 -27.95
C GLU A 299 -47.59 -21.50 -29.04
N SER A 300 -47.51 -22.82 -28.98
CA SER A 300 -48.03 -23.72 -30.01
C SER A 300 -48.69 -24.91 -29.37
N LYS A 301 -49.83 -25.34 -29.92
CA LYS A 301 -50.48 -26.61 -29.57
C LYS A 301 -49.65 -27.83 -29.99
N ARG A 302 -48.62 -27.65 -30.83
CA ARG A 302 -47.70 -28.71 -31.23
C ARG A 302 -46.57 -28.82 -30.22
N HIS A 303 -46.35 -30.02 -29.71
CA HIS A 303 -45.30 -30.32 -28.73
C HIS A 303 -43.87 -30.20 -29.31
N ARG A 304 -43.72 -30.05 -30.63
CA ARG A 304 -42.44 -30.13 -31.34
C ARG A 304 -42.34 -29.12 -32.49
N HIS A 305 -41.15 -28.58 -32.71
CA HIS A 305 -40.84 -27.67 -33.83
C HIS A 305 -41.00 -28.38 -35.19
N GLY A 306 -41.55 -27.69 -36.21
CA GLY A 306 -41.79 -28.29 -37.53
C GLY A 306 -40.53 -28.84 -38.21
N ASN A 307 -39.40 -28.13 -38.06
CA ASN A 307 -38.09 -28.53 -38.58
C ASN A 307 -37.22 -29.29 -37.56
N ALA A 308 -37.80 -29.78 -36.48
CA ALA A 308 -37.06 -30.41 -35.38
C ALA A 308 -36.18 -31.60 -35.81
N ILE A 309 -36.58 -32.35 -36.84
CA ILE A 309 -35.77 -33.47 -37.37
C ILE A 309 -34.43 -32.94 -37.90
N TYR A 310 -34.47 -31.81 -38.60
CA TYR A 310 -33.31 -31.23 -39.26
C TYR A 310 -32.44 -30.46 -38.26
N TYR A 311 -33.03 -29.75 -37.30
CA TYR A 311 -32.26 -29.16 -36.20
C TYR A 311 -31.49 -30.21 -35.42
N PHE A 312 -32.13 -31.32 -35.05
CA PHE A 312 -31.46 -32.40 -34.33
C PHE A 312 -30.31 -33.05 -35.13
N ALA A 313 -30.48 -33.18 -36.46
CA ALA A 313 -29.39 -33.65 -37.31
C ALA A 313 -28.25 -32.63 -37.43
N LEU A 314 -28.58 -31.33 -37.48
CA LEU A 314 -27.61 -30.25 -37.53
C LEU A 314 -26.82 -30.13 -36.21
N TYR A 315 -27.46 -30.35 -35.04
CA TYR A 315 -26.76 -30.43 -33.75
C TYR A 315 -25.69 -31.51 -33.73
N LYS A 316 -25.97 -32.69 -34.30
CA LYS A 316 -24.98 -33.77 -34.41
C LYS A 316 -23.79 -33.35 -35.26
N LYS A 317 -24.03 -32.70 -36.40
CA LYS A 317 -22.95 -32.22 -37.28
C LYS A 317 -22.14 -31.08 -36.67
N LEU A 318 -22.80 -30.15 -35.97
CA LEU A 318 -22.13 -29.09 -35.24
C LEU A 318 -21.25 -29.66 -34.12
N GLN A 319 -21.71 -30.68 -33.40
CA GLN A 319 -20.94 -31.37 -32.36
C GLN A 319 -19.77 -32.19 -32.92
N GLU A 320 -19.95 -32.81 -34.09
CA GLU A 320 -18.86 -33.49 -34.80
C GLU A 320 -17.75 -32.48 -35.20
N PHE A 321 -18.15 -31.31 -35.69
CA PHE A 321 -17.23 -30.23 -36.08
C PHE A 321 -16.52 -29.61 -34.87
N GLU A 322 -17.26 -29.28 -33.79
CA GLU A 322 -16.72 -28.75 -32.53
C GLU A 322 -15.61 -29.65 -31.97
N LYS A 323 -15.78 -30.97 -32.04
CA LYS A 323 -14.81 -31.94 -31.52
C LYS A 323 -13.57 -32.13 -32.40
N LYS A 324 -13.64 -31.85 -33.69
CA LYS A 324 -12.59 -32.19 -34.66
C LYS A 324 -11.80 -30.98 -35.13
N ASP A 325 -12.48 -29.87 -35.40
CA ASP A 325 -11.98 -28.82 -36.28
C ASP A 325 -12.00 -27.42 -35.63
N PHE A 326 -12.56 -27.26 -34.42
CA PHE A 326 -12.65 -25.97 -33.72
C PHE A 326 -11.51 -25.79 -32.68
N GLN A 327 -10.47 -25.03 -33.03
CA GLN A 327 -9.43 -24.57 -32.08
C GLN A 327 -9.74 -23.14 -31.62
N GLN A 328 -9.86 -22.90 -30.32
CA GLN A 328 -10.26 -21.60 -29.75
C GLN A 328 -9.14 -20.52 -29.84
N PRO A 329 -9.46 -19.29 -30.29
CA PRO A 329 -8.85 -18.12 -29.65
C PRO A 329 -9.72 -16.82 -29.56
N ILE A 330 -9.56 -16.18 -28.39
CA ILE A 330 -9.51 -14.75 -28.03
C ILE A 330 -10.78 -13.86 -28.13
N LYS A 331 -11.17 -13.43 -26.92
CA LYS A 331 -12.25 -12.51 -26.52
C LYS A 331 -12.22 -11.14 -27.20
N THR A 332 -13.40 -10.65 -27.59
CA THR A 332 -13.66 -9.22 -27.81
C THR A 332 -14.82 -8.72 -26.93
N GLN A 333 -14.75 -7.45 -26.54
CA GLN A 333 -15.40 -6.84 -25.38
C GLN A 333 -16.88 -6.48 -25.61
N ASN A 334 -17.76 -6.88 -24.68
CA ASN A 334 -19.03 -6.20 -24.36
C ASN A 334 -19.06 -5.94 -22.85
N GLU A 335 -19.67 -4.83 -22.42
CA GLU A 335 -19.59 -4.25 -21.06
C GLU A 335 -20.01 -5.23 -19.95
N SER A 336 -19.00 -5.88 -19.35
CA SER A 336 -19.12 -6.87 -18.27
C SER A 336 -19.23 -6.22 -16.88
N ILE A 337 -19.96 -6.83 -15.95
CA ILE A 337 -19.80 -6.62 -14.49
C ILE A 337 -18.39 -7.04 -14.11
N SER A 338 -17.50 -6.06 -14.13
CA SER A 338 -16.11 -6.25 -13.75
C SER A 338 -16.01 -6.52 -12.25
N LEU A 339 -15.02 -7.34 -11.89
CA LEU A 339 -14.61 -7.50 -10.51
C LEU A 339 -14.03 -6.16 -10.02
N LYS A 340 -14.74 -5.52 -9.09
CA LYS A 340 -14.39 -4.21 -8.54
C LYS A 340 -13.70 -4.40 -7.19
N PRO A 341 -12.60 -3.66 -6.93
CA PRO A 341 -12.01 -3.58 -5.60
C PRO A 341 -12.93 -2.85 -4.62
N TYR A 342 -12.95 -3.29 -3.36
CA TYR A 342 -13.60 -2.63 -2.22
C TYR A 342 -12.56 -2.39 -1.15
N ILE A 343 -12.55 -1.22 -0.51
CA ILE A 343 -11.42 -0.79 0.32
C ILE A 343 -11.91 -0.41 1.72
N LEU A 344 -11.36 -1.06 2.74
CA LEU A 344 -11.52 -0.67 4.13
C LEU A 344 -10.29 0.08 4.60
N ILE A 345 -10.46 1.34 4.99
CA ILE A 345 -9.41 2.14 5.59
C ILE A 345 -9.57 2.12 7.11
N ILE A 346 -8.50 1.77 7.81
CA ILE A 346 -8.44 1.73 9.27
C ILE A 346 -7.40 2.73 9.75
N ASP A 347 -7.85 3.89 10.15
CA ASP A 347 -6.99 4.94 10.70
C ASP A 347 -6.63 4.62 12.16
N GLU A 348 -5.39 4.94 12.55
CA GLU A 348 -4.86 4.67 13.89
C GLU A 348 -5.03 3.19 14.29
N ILE A 349 -4.71 2.26 13.38
CA ILE A 349 -4.98 0.83 13.54
C ILE A 349 -4.39 0.26 14.84
N ASN A 350 -3.27 0.84 15.30
CA ASN A 350 -2.60 0.42 16.51
C ASN A 350 -3.39 0.81 17.78
N ARG A 351 -4.19 1.89 17.79
CA ARG A 351 -4.93 2.37 18.98
C ARG A 351 -6.00 1.39 19.50
N GLY A 352 -6.41 0.43 18.68
CA GLY A 352 -7.34 -0.63 19.07
C GLY A 352 -6.63 -1.94 19.42
N ASN A 353 -7.27 -2.79 20.24
CA ASN A 353 -6.81 -4.17 20.39
C ASN A 353 -7.24 -4.98 19.18
N ILE A 354 -6.37 -5.01 18.16
CA ILE A 354 -6.68 -5.59 16.85
C ILE A 354 -7.08 -7.07 16.96
N SER A 355 -6.43 -7.85 17.85
CA SER A 355 -6.77 -9.26 18.07
C SER A 355 -8.20 -9.42 18.63
N LYS A 356 -8.64 -8.50 19.50
CA LYS A 356 -10.03 -8.46 19.99
C LYS A 356 -11.02 -7.98 18.91
N ILE A 357 -10.63 -6.98 18.12
CA ILE A 357 -11.48 -6.37 17.08
C ILE A 357 -11.77 -7.35 15.95
N PHE A 358 -10.74 -8.01 15.41
CA PHE A 358 -10.90 -9.00 14.34
C PHE A 358 -11.33 -10.37 14.87
N GLY A 359 -11.05 -10.67 16.13
CA GLY A 359 -11.28 -12.00 16.71
C GLY A 359 -10.60 -13.10 15.88
N GLU A 360 -11.34 -14.17 15.59
CA GLU A 360 -10.85 -15.31 14.78
C GLU A 360 -10.73 -14.97 13.28
N LEU A 361 -11.38 -13.88 12.83
CA LEU A 361 -11.39 -13.48 11.41
C LEU A 361 -10.06 -12.95 10.93
N ILE A 362 -9.11 -12.68 11.83
CA ILE A 362 -7.74 -12.30 11.49
C ILE A 362 -7.11 -13.29 10.49
N THR A 363 -7.46 -14.58 10.58
CA THR A 363 -6.96 -15.63 9.67
C THR A 363 -7.46 -15.43 8.23
N LEU A 364 -8.66 -14.88 8.05
CA LEU A 364 -9.25 -14.63 6.73
C LEU A 364 -8.60 -13.46 5.99
N LEU A 365 -7.75 -12.68 6.67
CA LEU A 365 -7.00 -11.62 6.04
C LEU A 365 -5.87 -12.14 5.15
N GLU A 366 -5.37 -13.35 5.40
CA GLU A 366 -4.33 -13.98 4.59
C GLU A 366 -4.78 -14.13 3.13
N PRO A 367 -3.99 -13.69 2.13
CA PRO A 367 -4.40 -13.73 0.73
C PRO A 367 -4.93 -15.09 0.29
N THR A 368 -4.24 -16.18 0.62
CA THR A 368 -4.61 -17.56 0.24
C THR A 368 -5.90 -18.05 0.89
N LYS A 369 -6.33 -17.45 2.01
CA LYS A 369 -7.53 -17.85 2.76
C LYS A 369 -8.78 -17.11 2.32
N ARG A 370 -8.65 -16.15 1.40
CA ARG A 370 -9.77 -15.37 0.89
C ARG A 370 -10.60 -16.13 -0.13
N VAL A 371 -11.87 -15.78 -0.20
CA VAL A 371 -12.80 -16.35 -1.16
C VAL A 371 -12.39 -15.96 -2.57
N GLY A 372 -12.24 -16.97 -3.42
CA GLY A 372 -11.72 -16.84 -4.79
C GLY A 372 -10.29 -17.30 -4.99
N GLU A 373 -9.63 -17.76 -3.91
CA GLU A 373 -8.38 -18.49 -3.93
C GLU A 373 -8.60 -19.99 -3.68
N ASN A 374 -7.59 -20.82 -3.98
CA ASN A 374 -7.68 -22.28 -3.88
C ASN A 374 -7.90 -22.77 -2.43
N ASP A 375 -7.25 -22.13 -1.46
CA ASP A 375 -7.30 -22.49 -0.03
C ASP A 375 -8.29 -21.63 0.76
N ALA A 376 -9.33 -21.14 0.09
CA ALA A 376 -10.34 -20.27 0.68
C ALA A 376 -10.95 -20.87 1.96
N LEU A 377 -11.09 -20.04 2.99
CA LEU A 377 -11.62 -20.43 4.29
C LEU A 377 -12.91 -19.66 4.59
N TYR A 378 -13.84 -20.34 5.26
CA TYR A 378 -15.04 -19.74 5.83
C TYR A 378 -15.09 -20.07 7.32
N LEU A 379 -15.41 -19.06 8.13
CA LEU A 379 -15.58 -19.20 9.58
C LEU A 379 -17.04 -18.96 9.96
N SER A 380 -17.52 -19.59 11.01
CA SER A 380 -18.86 -19.33 11.57
C SER A 380 -18.79 -18.18 12.56
N LEU A 381 -19.58 -17.13 12.32
CA LEU A 381 -19.62 -15.98 13.21
C LEU A 381 -20.26 -16.34 14.56
N PRO A 382 -19.81 -15.75 15.68
CA PRO A 382 -20.22 -16.17 17.02
C PRO A 382 -21.66 -15.81 17.37
N TYR A 383 -22.17 -14.66 16.91
CA TYR A 383 -23.53 -14.19 17.24
C TYR A 383 -24.54 -14.71 16.21
N SER A 384 -24.34 -14.41 14.92
CA SER A 384 -25.29 -14.77 13.87
C SER A 384 -25.23 -16.24 13.45
N ARG A 385 -24.13 -16.94 13.75
CA ARG A 385 -23.81 -18.29 13.26
C ARG A 385 -23.68 -18.39 11.73
N GLU A 386 -23.72 -17.26 11.02
CA GLU A 386 -23.54 -17.21 9.57
C GLU A 386 -22.13 -17.66 9.18
N LYS A 387 -22.01 -18.34 8.03
CA LYS A 387 -20.69 -18.60 7.42
C LYS A 387 -20.19 -17.33 6.75
N PHE A 388 -19.03 -16.87 7.18
CA PHE A 388 -18.40 -15.65 6.69
C PHE A 388 -17.03 -15.94 6.08
N GLY A 389 -16.73 -15.28 4.95
CA GLY A 389 -15.46 -15.36 4.25
C GLY A 389 -15.15 -14.02 3.61
N VAL A 390 -13.88 -13.61 3.61
CA VAL A 390 -13.44 -12.34 3.03
C VAL A 390 -13.10 -12.57 1.55
N PRO A 391 -13.74 -11.89 0.58
CA PRO A 391 -13.44 -12.11 -0.82
C PRO A 391 -12.16 -11.40 -1.25
N LYS A 392 -11.51 -11.94 -2.29
CA LYS A 392 -10.21 -11.46 -2.77
C LYS A 392 -10.21 -10.03 -3.30
N ASN A 393 -11.37 -9.46 -3.60
CA ASN A 393 -11.53 -8.08 -4.02
C ASN A 393 -11.73 -7.07 -2.87
N VAL A 394 -11.61 -7.48 -1.60
CA VAL A 394 -11.49 -6.55 -0.47
C VAL A 394 -10.03 -6.11 -0.31
N TYR A 395 -9.77 -4.86 0.02
CA TYR A 395 -8.44 -4.35 0.34
C TYR A 395 -8.51 -3.64 1.68
N ILE A 396 -7.46 -3.75 2.49
CA ILE A 396 -7.38 -3.08 3.79
C ILE A 396 -6.17 -2.16 3.80
N ILE A 397 -6.37 -0.89 4.13
CA ILE A 397 -5.30 0.09 4.28
C ILE A 397 -5.35 0.64 5.70
N GLY A 398 -4.37 0.28 6.52
CA GLY A 398 -4.19 0.82 7.86
C GLY A 398 -3.27 2.04 7.87
N THR A 399 -3.46 2.95 8.82
CA THR A 399 -2.45 3.95 9.18
C THR A 399 -1.99 3.72 10.62
N MET A 400 -0.72 3.99 10.90
CA MET A 400 -0.14 3.85 12.23
C MET A 400 0.81 5.01 12.54
N ASN A 401 0.57 5.72 13.63
CA ASN A 401 1.57 6.63 14.20
C ASN A 401 2.53 5.84 15.09
N THR A 402 3.82 5.94 14.81
CA THR A 402 4.85 5.21 15.56
C THR A 402 5.39 5.95 16.78
N ALA A 403 5.13 7.25 16.89
CA ALA A 403 5.48 8.03 18.08
C ALA A 403 4.63 7.66 19.31
N ASP A 404 3.45 7.06 19.11
CA ASP A 404 2.53 6.72 20.19
C ASP A 404 3.03 5.48 20.97
N ARG A 405 3.88 5.71 21.99
CA ARG A 405 4.47 4.66 22.85
C ARG A 405 3.44 3.91 23.72
N SER A 406 2.24 4.44 23.89
CA SER A 406 1.17 3.84 24.71
C SER A 406 0.45 2.66 24.06
N ILE A 407 0.91 2.27 22.86
CA ILE A 407 0.24 1.32 22.01
C ILE A 407 1.20 0.16 21.73
N ALA A 408 0.77 -1.05 22.09
CA ALA A 408 1.58 -2.27 22.04
C ALA A 408 2.30 -2.45 20.70
N LEU A 409 3.50 -3.06 20.76
CA LEU A 409 4.14 -3.66 19.58
C LEU A 409 3.09 -4.50 18.85
N MET A 410 2.81 -4.17 17.59
CA MET A 410 1.82 -4.90 16.80
C MET A 410 2.09 -6.40 16.86
N ASP A 411 1.03 -7.18 17.10
CA ASP A 411 1.11 -8.63 17.18
C ASP A 411 1.80 -9.21 15.93
N THR A 412 2.71 -10.16 16.14
CA THR A 412 3.35 -10.97 15.08
C THR A 412 2.32 -11.61 14.14
N ALA A 413 1.10 -11.89 14.63
CA ALA A 413 -0.03 -12.37 13.85
C ALA A 413 -0.48 -11.36 12.78
N LEU A 414 -0.38 -10.07 13.03
CA LEU A 414 -0.74 -9.02 12.07
C LEU A 414 0.41 -8.71 11.14
N ARG A 415 1.65 -8.72 11.66
CA ARG A 415 2.84 -8.48 10.84
C ARG A 415 2.97 -9.42 9.65
N ARG A 416 2.50 -10.67 9.78
CA ARG A 416 2.51 -11.66 8.68
C ARG A 416 1.37 -11.49 7.66
N ARG A 417 0.38 -10.63 7.93
CA ARG A 417 -0.86 -10.47 7.14
C ARG A 417 -0.98 -9.13 6.45
N PHE A 418 -0.16 -8.17 6.84
CA PHE A 418 -0.12 -6.82 6.30
C PHE A 418 1.28 -6.52 5.76
N ASP A 419 1.31 -5.81 4.65
CA ASP A 419 2.54 -5.21 4.14
C ASP A 419 2.76 -3.85 4.81
N PHE A 420 3.95 -3.67 5.37
CA PHE A 420 4.30 -2.46 6.11
C PHE A 420 5.03 -1.49 5.20
N VAL A 421 4.42 -0.34 4.95
CA VAL A 421 4.99 0.73 4.13
C VAL A 421 5.40 1.88 5.03
N GLU A 422 6.72 2.04 5.20
CA GLU A 422 7.29 3.09 6.03
C GLU A 422 7.17 4.46 5.35
N MET A 423 6.71 5.45 6.12
CA MET A 423 6.55 6.84 5.70
C MET A 423 7.33 7.77 6.63
N MET A 424 8.62 7.95 6.33
CA MET A 424 9.50 8.89 7.03
C MET A 424 9.32 10.33 6.54
N PRO A 425 9.78 11.34 7.32
CA PRO A 425 9.80 12.73 6.86
C PRO A 425 10.61 12.90 5.57
N ASP A 426 9.93 13.31 4.51
CA ASP A 426 10.53 13.66 3.23
C ASP A 426 10.81 15.18 3.15
N VAL A 427 12.04 15.56 3.52
CA VAL A 427 12.49 16.96 3.52
C VAL A 427 12.67 17.54 2.12
N GLU A 428 12.79 16.70 1.08
CA GLU A 428 12.93 17.14 -0.31
C GLU A 428 11.65 17.84 -0.81
N LYS A 429 10.50 17.55 -0.19
CA LYS A 429 9.24 18.28 -0.46
C LYS A 429 9.23 19.73 0.05
N LEU A 430 10.29 20.18 0.74
CA LEU A 430 10.43 21.51 1.33
C LEU A 430 11.53 22.36 0.67
N ASP A 431 11.68 22.29 -0.66
CA ASP A 431 12.68 23.07 -1.41
C ASP A 431 12.47 24.61 -1.40
N LYS A 432 11.46 25.11 -0.67
CA LYS A 432 11.17 26.55 -0.55
C LYS A 432 12.11 27.24 0.46
N VAL A 433 12.56 28.45 0.10
CA VAL A 433 13.27 29.38 0.99
C VAL A 433 12.32 30.53 1.35
N ILE A 434 12.19 30.82 2.65
CA ILE A 434 11.26 31.85 3.17
C ILE A 434 12.08 32.84 4.00
N GLU A 435 12.15 34.10 3.59
CA GLU A 435 12.93 35.14 4.31
C GLU A 435 14.37 34.67 4.64
N ASN A 436 15.03 34.02 3.67
CA ASN A 436 16.34 33.36 3.78
C ASN A 436 16.39 32.09 4.68
N ILE A 437 15.28 31.69 5.28
CA ILE A 437 15.14 30.43 6.04
C ILE A 437 15.01 29.27 5.04
N LYS A 438 15.97 28.34 5.07
CA LYS A 438 15.93 27.10 4.32
C LYS A 438 15.17 26.04 5.12
N LEU A 439 13.85 25.91 4.89
CA LEU A 439 12.99 24.98 5.63
C LEU A 439 13.49 23.54 5.57
N LYS A 440 13.98 23.11 4.41
CA LYS A 440 14.62 21.80 4.20
C LYS A 440 15.77 21.56 5.19
N GLU A 441 16.72 22.49 5.28
CA GLU A 441 17.89 22.34 6.16
C GLU A 441 17.49 22.44 7.64
N MET A 442 16.54 23.32 7.96
CA MET A 442 16.00 23.47 9.31
C MET A 442 15.35 22.17 9.79
N LEU A 443 14.39 21.62 9.02
CA LEU A 443 13.69 20.39 9.41
C LEU A 443 14.65 19.19 9.45
N LYS A 444 15.57 19.09 8.49
CA LYS A 444 16.61 18.06 8.48
C LYS A 444 17.47 18.10 9.74
N THR A 445 17.87 19.29 10.18
CA THR A 445 18.68 19.48 11.39
C THR A 445 17.90 19.16 12.65
N ILE A 446 16.65 19.65 12.76
CA ILE A 446 15.74 19.32 13.87
C ILE A 446 15.57 17.80 13.97
N ASN A 447 15.26 17.13 12.86
CA ASN A 447 15.04 15.68 12.84
C ASN A 447 16.30 14.89 13.18
N ALA A 448 17.48 15.31 12.69
CA ALA A 448 18.75 14.66 13.06
C ALA A 448 19.02 14.75 14.57
N ARG A 449 18.70 15.90 15.18
CA ARG A 449 18.85 16.09 16.63
C ARG A 449 17.82 15.29 17.43
N ILE A 450 16.57 15.26 17.00
CA ILE A 450 15.54 14.43 17.64
C ILE A 450 15.90 12.95 17.55
N GLU A 451 16.34 12.47 16.37
CA GLU A 451 16.75 11.08 16.19
C GLU A 451 17.91 10.68 17.12
N PHE A 452 18.86 11.60 17.33
CA PHE A 452 19.98 11.40 18.24
C PHE A 452 19.56 11.44 19.73
N LEU A 453 18.74 12.42 20.12
CA LEU A 453 18.35 12.64 21.52
C LEU A 453 17.21 11.73 21.98
N TYR A 454 16.47 11.15 21.04
CA TYR A 454 15.26 10.37 21.30
C TYR A 454 15.22 9.10 20.46
N ASP A 455 14.61 9.11 19.28
CA ASP A 455 14.62 8.02 18.30
C ASP A 455 14.08 8.51 16.94
N ARG A 456 14.17 7.66 15.92
CA ARG A 456 13.71 7.97 14.55
C ARG A 456 12.18 8.10 14.43
N GLU A 457 11.41 7.45 15.31
CA GLU A 457 9.94 7.39 15.25
C GLU A 457 9.29 8.70 15.72
N HIS A 458 10.05 9.56 16.42
CA HIS A 458 9.63 10.87 16.90
C HIS A 458 10.11 12.01 15.99
N THR A 459 10.66 11.70 14.81
CA THR A 459 11.02 12.76 13.85
C THR A 459 9.78 13.53 13.36
N ILE A 460 9.96 14.80 13.07
CA ILE A 460 8.87 15.70 12.67
C ILE A 460 8.64 15.60 11.16
N GLY A 461 7.40 15.33 10.77
CA GLY A 461 7.03 15.22 9.38
C GLY A 461 6.93 16.55 8.63
N HIS A 462 7.22 16.49 7.33
CA HIS A 462 7.25 17.64 6.41
C HIS A 462 5.89 18.31 6.21
N THR A 463 4.75 17.64 6.45
CA THR A 463 3.42 18.22 6.19
C THR A 463 3.10 19.42 7.10
N PHE A 464 3.77 19.55 8.25
CA PHE A 464 3.64 20.74 9.10
C PHE A 464 4.07 22.02 8.37
N PHE A 465 5.00 21.91 7.41
CA PHE A 465 5.64 23.05 6.75
C PHE A 465 5.21 23.26 5.29
N ILE A 466 4.45 22.34 4.67
CA ILE A 466 4.02 22.44 3.25
C ILE A 466 3.20 23.71 2.98
N GLY A 467 2.33 24.10 3.92
CA GLY A 467 1.41 25.23 3.78
C GLY A 467 2.02 26.61 4.04
N VAL A 468 3.34 26.72 4.19
CA VAL A 468 4.01 28.01 4.34
C VAL A 468 4.35 28.54 2.94
N GLU A 469 3.68 29.61 2.51
CA GLU A 469 3.63 30.01 1.09
C GLU A 469 4.34 31.33 0.77
N SER A 470 4.56 32.27 1.71
CA SER A 470 5.12 33.60 1.34
C SER A 470 5.96 34.34 2.40
N LEU A 471 6.62 35.42 1.95
CA LEU A 471 7.44 36.38 2.71
C LEU A 471 6.66 37.27 3.73
N LYS A 472 5.35 37.06 3.91
CA LYS A 472 4.54 37.71 4.96
C LYS A 472 4.11 36.73 6.06
N ASP A 473 4.55 35.46 5.95
CA ASP A 473 4.13 34.32 6.76
C ASP A 473 5.14 33.92 7.85
N THR A 474 6.05 34.80 8.26
CA THR A 474 6.77 34.63 9.54
C THR A 474 5.80 34.39 10.70
N LYS A 475 4.61 35.01 10.66
CA LYS A 475 3.48 34.68 11.54
C LYS A 475 3.00 33.23 11.41
N ASN A 476 2.98 32.64 10.22
CA ASN A 476 2.59 31.24 10.01
C ASN A 476 3.68 30.29 10.52
N LEU A 477 4.97 30.57 10.28
CA LEU A 477 6.07 29.76 10.83
C LEU A 477 6.10 29.82 12.36
N LYS A 478 5.96 31.02 12.93
CA LYS A 478 5.75 31.23 14.35
C LYS A 478 4.54 30.46 14.88
N ASN A 479 3.39 30.52 14.22
CA ASN A 479 2.19 29.76 14.60
C ASN A 479 2.43 28.24 14.54
N ILE A 480 3.18 27.75 13.55
CA ILE A 480 3.58 26.33 13.44
C ILE A 480 4.43 25.95 14.65
N PHE A 481 5.43 26.76 15.01
CA PHE A 481 6.25 26.52 16.18
C PHE A 481 5.43 26.57 17.48
N GLN A 482 4.63 27.62 17.66
CA GLN A 482 3.81 27.86 18.84
C GLN A 482 2.77 26.77 19.10
N HIS A 483 2.06 26.34 18.07
CA HIS A 483 0.90 25.47 18.23
C HIS A 483 1.17 24.02 17.85
N LYS A 484 2.31 23.70 17.24
CA LYS A 484 2.62 22.34 16.77
C LYS A 484 4.00 21.86 17.22
N ILE A 485 5.07 22.56 16.84
CA ILE A 485 6.45 22.06 17.06
C ILE A 485 6.83 22.09 18.53
N ILE A 486 6.66 23.24 19.21
CA ILE A 486 7.04 23.37 20.63
C ILE A 486 6.20 22.44 21.52
N PRO A 487 4.85 22.37 21.40
CA PRO A 487 4.06 21.40 22.16
C PRO A 487 4.50 19.95 21.93
N LEU A 488 4.81 19.57 20.68
CA LEU A 488 5.29 18.23 20.34
C LEU A 488 6.65 17.92 20.98
N LEU A 489 7.58 18.89 20.95
CA LEU A 489 8.87 18.74 21.63
C LEU A 489 8.72 18.67 23.16
N GLN A 490 7.76 19.39 23.74
CA GLN A 490 7.43 19.29 25.17
C GLN A 490 6.87 17.92 25.54
N GLU A 491 6.11 17.29 24.65
CA GLU A 491 5.63 15.91 24.83
C GLU A 491 6.78 14.90 24.71
N TYR A 492 7.66 15.05 23.72
CA TYR A 492 8.79 14.14 23.50
C TYR A 492 9.84 14.23 24.61
N PHE A 493 10.17 15.45 25.03
CA PHE A 493 11.16 15.73 26.06
C PHE A 493 10.47 16.23 27.33
N TYR A 494 9.58 15.39 27.88
CA TYR A 494 8.82 15.71 29.09
C TYR A 494 9.74 16.18 30.22
N GLU A 495 9.50 17.41 30.69
CA GLU A 495 10.29 18.13 31.71
C GLU A 495 11.78 18.39 31.38
N ASP A 496 12.25 18.05 30.17
CA ASP A 496 13.65 18.21 29.75
C ASP A 496 13.81 19.29 28.66
N TYR A 497 13.62 20.53 29.09
CA TYR A 497 13.74 21.71 28.24
C TYR A 497 15.16 21.96 27.72
N ALA A 498 16.19 21.38 28.36
CA ALA A 498 17.55 21.42 27.86
C ALA A 498 17.68 20.65 26.54
N LYS A 499 17.01 19.48 26.44
CA LYS A 499 16.93 18.75 25.16
C LYS A 499 16.12 19.50 24.11
N ILE A 500 15.04 20.19 24.49
CA ILE A 500 14.30 21.05 23.57
C ILE A 500 15.21 22.15 23.00
N ASP A 501 15.96 22.84 23.87
CA ASP A 501 16.92 23.87 23.45
C ASP A 501 18.03 23.29 22.56
N ALA A 502 18.54 22.10 22.90
CA ALA A 502 19.52 21.39 22.07
C ALA A 502 18.98 21.04 20.68
N VAL A 503 17.72 20.61 20.56
CA VAL A 503 17.04 20.39 19.26
C VAL A 503 16.97 21.69 18.45
N LEU A 504 16.67 22.80 19.11
CA LEU A 504 16.59 24.13 18.50
C LEU A 504 17.96 24.79 18.28
N GLY A 505 19.05 24.17 18.74
CA GLY A 505 20.41 24.64 18.53
C GLY A 505 20.79 25.85 19.38
N GLY A 506 20.18 26.02 20.56
CA GLY A 506 20.48 27.17 21.44
C GLY A 506 20.12 28.51 20.81
N ASN A 507 19.13 28.54 19.92
CA ASN A 507 18.79 29.72 19.13
C ASN A 507 18.19 30.88 19.94
N GLY A 508 17.91 30.65 21.23
CA GLY A 508 17.38 31.63 22.17
C GLY A 508 15.87 31.54 22.42
N MET A 509 15.16 30.61 21.75
CA MET A 509 13.72 30.37 21.98
C MET A 509 13.44 29.76 23.37
N ILE A 510 14.41 29.01 23.90
CA ILE A 510 14.40 28.49 25.28
C ILE A 510 15.43 29.30 26.07
N GLU A 511 14.98 29.96 27.14
CA GLU A 511 15.85 30.77 28.01
C GLU A 511 16.17 30.01 29.29
N LYS A 512 17.44 30.08 29.72
CA LYS A 512 17.84 29.68 31.07
C LYS A 512 17.44 30.78 32.04
N ILE A 513 16.68 30.42 33.07
CA ILE A 513 16.37 31.31 34.18
C ILE A 513 17.51 31.16 35.19
N GLU A 514 18.24 32.25 35.42
CA GLU A 514 19.18 32.31 36.54
C GLU A 514 18.40 32.12 37.84
N THR A 515 18.70 31.02 38.55
CA THR A 515 18.19 30.76 39.88
C THR A 515 18.75 31.84 40.79
N LYS A 516 17.90 32.76 41.26
CA LYS A 516 18.29 33.68 42.33
C LYS A 516 18.74 32.82 43.50
N GLU A 517 20.01 32.94 43.90
CA GLU A 517 20.63 32.25 45.05
C GLU A 517 19.83 32.38 46.37
N ASN A 518 18.82 33.26 46.39
CA ASN A 518 18.00 33.59 47.54
C ASN A 518 16.66 32.85 47.62
N LEU A 519 16.28 32.02 46.63
CA LEU A 519 14.96 31.37 46.63
C LEU A 519 14.76 30.43 47.83
N PHE A 520 15.85 29.86 48.34
CA PHE A 520 15.84 28.78 49.34
C PHE A 520 16.59 29.10 50.64
N ARG A 521 16.89 30.38 50.91
CA ARG A 521 17.70 30.84 52.07
C ARG A 521 17.23 30.36 53.46
N ASN A 522 15.97 29.94 53.60
CA ASN A 522 15.38 29.49 54.86
C ASN A 522 15.06 27.97 54.93
N LEU A 523 15.57 27.16 53.99
CA LEU A 523 15.32 25.72 54.01
C LEU A 523 16.26 24.99 54.96
N ASN A 524 15.68 24.07 55.73
CA ASN A 524 16.38 23.23 56.69
C ASN A 524 17.41 22.36 55.94
N LYS A 525 18.64 22.25 56.46
CA LYS A 525 19.77 21.56 55.79
C LYS A 525 19.54 20.07 55.49
N ASP A 526 18.48 19.48 56.05
CA ASP A 526 18.11 18.07 55.87
C ASP A 526 17.30 17.80 54.59
N LEU A 527 16.95 18.83 53.81
CA LEU A 527 16.25 18.67 52.54
C LEU A 527 17.24 18.40 51.41
N MET A 528 17.21 17.19 50.85
CA MET A 528 17.95 16.82 49.64
C MET A 528 17.29 17.42 48.39
N ILE A 529 17.41 18.73 48.23
CA ILE A 529 16.98 19.47 47.04
C ILE A 529 18.22 19.76 46.21
N ASP A 530 18.16 19.48 44.90
CA ASP A 530 19.19 19.88 43.96
C ASP A 530 19.10 21.40 43.72
N ILE A 531 19.97 22.16 44.40
CA ILE A 531 20.03 23.63 44.35
C ILE A 531 20.69 24.11 43.04
N GLU A 532 21.40 23.23 42.33
CA GLU A 532 22.09 23.55 41.06
C GLU A 532 21.19 23.33 39.83
N LYS A 533 19.92 22.95 40.03
CA LYS A 533 18.97 22.72 38.95
C LYS A 533 18.77 23.99 38.11
N ILE A 534 19.23 23.93 36.86
CA ILE A 534 18.98 24.97 35.86
C ILE A 534 17.51 24.91 35.45
N ILE A 535 16.80 26.02 35.64
CA ILE A 535 15.40 26.16 35.20
C ILE A 535 15.40 26.76 33.80
N TYR A 536 14.61 26.18 32.91
CA TYR A 536 14.42 26.69 31.55
C TYR A 536 12.99 27.19 31.39
N LYS A 537 12.80 28.12 30.46
CA LYS A 537 11.49 28.62 30.08
C LYS A 537 11.42 28.86 28.58
N ILE A 538 10.26 28.59 27.98
CA ILE A 538 9.98 28.99 26.60
C ILE A 538 9.71 30.50 26.61
N LYS A 539 10.42 31.25 25.78
CA LYS A 539 10.16 32.69 25.62
C LYS A 539 8.72 32.95 25.21
N ASP A 540 8.14 34.03 25.74
CA ASP A 540 6.77 34.43 25.40
C ASP A 540 6.63 34.56 23.88
N PHE A 541 5.56 34.00 23.30
CA PHE A 541 5.36 34.07 21.86
C PHE A 541 5.12 35.49 21.34
N LYS A 542 4.96 36.50 22.20
CA LYS A 542 4.98 37.93 21.82
C LYS A 542 6.39 38.50 21.68
N ASP A 543 7.42 37.80 22.15
CA ASP A 543 8.82 38.20 21.98
C ASP A 543 9.19 38.22 20.49
N GLY A 544 9.91 39.27 20.07
CA GLY A 544 10.31 39.47 18.67
C GLY A 544 11.22 38.38 18.12
N ILE A 545 11.83 37.55 18.98
CA ILE A 545 12.67 36.41 18.59
C ILE A 545 11.93 35.41 17.69
N TRP A 546 10.61 35.26 17.88
CA TRP A 546 9.76 34.36 17.10
C TRP A 546 9.42 34.90 15.71
N ASP A 547 9.58 36.21 15.51
CA ASP A 547 9.36 36.89 14.24
C ASP A 547 10.70 37.15 13.50
N ASP A 548 11.84 36.89 14.14
CA ASP A 548 13.19 37.09 13.59
C ASP A 548 13.66 35.85 12.78
N PRO A 549 13.86 35.97 11.45
CA PRO A 549 14.39 34.89 10.62
C PRO A 549 15.76 34.38 11.08
N ALA A 550 16.61 35.24 11.66
CA ALA A 550 17.93 34.85 12.13
C ALA A 550 17.85 33.78 13.23
N THR A 551 16.81 33.82 14.08
CA THR A 551 16.55 32.80 15.10
C THR A 551 16.33 31.42 14.49
N TYR A 552 15.56 31.31 13.41
CA TYR A 552 15.32 30.04 12.72
C TYR A 552 16.54 29.57 11.94
N ILE A 553 17.30 30.52 11.37
CA ILE A 553 18.52 30.24 10.64
C ILE A 553 19.60 29.63 11.57
N LYS A 554 19.72 30.11 12.81
CA LYS A 554 20.63 29.55 13.84
C LYS A 554 20.41 28.06 14.12
N ILE A 555 19.22 27.52 13.83
CA ILE A 555 18.93 26.09 14.02
C ILE A 555 19.88 25.22 13.18
N TYR A 556 20.19 25.64 11.94
CA TYR A 556 20.96 24.84 10.98
C TYR A 556 22.25 25.51 10.49
N GLN A 557 22.54 26.74 10.91
CA GLN A 557 23.87 27.31 10.72
C GLN A 557 24.87 26.69 11.71
N GLU A 558 26.07 26.37 11.22
CA GLU A 558 27.17 25.97 12.11
C GLU A 558 27.43 27.11 13.09
N LEU A 559 27.36 26.81 14.39
CA LEU A 559 27.95 27.69 15.39
C LEU A 559 29.45 27.66 15.11
N ASP A 560 30.03 28.79 14.71
CA ASP A 560 31.47 28.99 14.86
C ASP A 560 31.77 28.76 16.35
N PHE A 561 32.27 27.58 16.69
CA PHE A 561 33.00 27.38 17.92
C PHE A 561 34.25 28.24 17.80
N LYS A 562 34.11 29.54 18.04
CA LYS A 562 35.24 30.34 18.47
C LYS A 562 35.64 29.77 19.82
N ASP A 563 36.86 29.26 19.88
CA ASP A 563 37.56 28.94 21.11
C ASP A 563 37.34 30.07 22.11
N ASN A 564 36.44 29.88 23.07
CA ASN A 564 36.50 30.61 24.33
C ASN A 564 37.54 29.90 25.21
N GLU A 565 38.79 29.86 24.73
CA GLU A 565 39.97 29.84 25.59
C GLU A 565 40.46 31.28 25.69
N GLN A 566 39.79 32.08 26.51
CA GLN A 566 40.31 33.27 27.20
C GLN A 566 39.20 33.86 28.07
N GLU A 567 39.11 33.40 29.32
CA GLU A 567 39.30 34.22 30.53
C GLU A 567 39.39 33.35 31.78
#